data_AF-A0A942QEU6-F1
#
_entry.id   AF-A0A942QEU6-F1
#
_cell.length_a   1.000
_cell.length_b   1.000
_cell.length_c   1.000
_cell.angle_alpha   90.00
_cell.angle_beta   90.00
_cell.angle_gamma   90.00
#
_symmetry.space_group_name_H-M   'P 1'
#
loop_
_entity.id
_entity.type
_entity.pdbx_description
1 polymer ?
#
loop_
_entity_poly.entity_id
_entity_poly.type
_entity_poly.pdbx_seq_one_letter_code
_entity_poly.pdbx_strand_id
1 'polypeptide(L)' 'MMKEVLLPELAESVVEGEIVKWLVAEGEAVQADQPLVEVMTDKVTVELPSPYA' A
#
# COMPACT_ATOMS: atom_id res chain seq x y z
N MET A 1 -18.20 5.62 0.44
CA MET A 1 -17.40 5.95 1.64
C MET A 1 -15.95 5.90 1.21
N MET A 2 -15.21 6.99 1.32
CA MET A 2 -13.75 6.95 1.15
C MET A 2 -13.18 6.28 2.40
N LYS A 3 -12.45 5.18 2.20
CA LYS A 3 -11.73 4.50 3.28
C LYS A 3 -10.27 4.92 3.13
N GLU A 4 -9.75 5.62 4.13
CA GLU A 4 -8.37 6.07 4.14
C GLU A 4 -7.49 4.86 4.44
N VAL A 5 -6.59 4.53 3.52
CA VAL A 5 -5.58 3.49 3.75
C VAL A 5 -4.39 4.19 4.40
N LEU A 6 -4.30 4.06 5.71
CA LEU A 6 -3.12 4.49 6.45
C LEU A 6 -1.99 3.52 6.13
N LEU A 7 -0.86 4.05 5.66
CA LEU A 7 0.37 3.29 5.53
C LEU A 7 0.76 2.75 6.92
N PRO A 8 0.72 1.42 7.15
CA PRO A 8 1.26 0.86 8.38
C PRO A 8 2.78 1.08 8.40
N GLU A 9 3.38 1.04 9.59
CA GLU A 9 4.83 1.09 9.75
C GLU A 9 5.46 -0.08 8.96
N LEU A 10 5.98 0.21 7.76
CA LEU A 10 6.54 -0.79 6.84
C LEU A 10 7.78 -1.46 7.44
N ALA A 11 8.53 -0.72 8.25
CA ALA A 11 9.61 -1.21 9.08
C ALA A 11 9.92 -0.19 10.18
N GLU A 12 10.35 -0.66 11.34
CA GLU A 12 10.71 0.13 12.54
C GLU A 12 11.78 1.24 12.29
N SER A 13 12.40 1.28 11.10
CA SER A 13 13.40 2.28 10.70
C SER A 13 13.19 2.87 9.30
N VAL A 14 12.08 2.59 8.61
CA VAL A 14 11.80 3.18 7.31
C VAL A 14 10.76 4.27 7.48
N VAL A 15 11.21 5.52 7.41
CA VAL A 15 10.37 6.72 7.55
C VAL A 15 9.87 7.22 6.19
N GLU A 16 10.54 6.84 5.10
CA GLU A 16 10.26 7.27 3.75
C GLU A 16 10.32 6.06 2.80
N GLY A 17 9.27 5.90 1.99
CA GLY A 17 9.16 4.85 0.98
C GLY A 17 8.66 5.45 -0.33
N GLU A 18 9.26 5.04 -1.43
CA GLU A 18 8.89 5.52 -2.76
C GLU A 18 7.79 4.62 -3.34
N ILE A 19 6.70 5.24 -3.81
CA ILE A 19 5.64 4.51 -4.50
C ILE A 19 6.14 4.14 -5.89
N VAL A 20 6.33 2.85 -6.13
CA VAL A 20 6.80 2.33 -7.42
C VAL A 20 5.65 2.28 -8.41
N LYS A 21 4.53 1.67 -8.00
CA LYS A 21 3.32 1.60 -8.81
C LYS A 21 2.08 1.41 -7.96
N TRP A 22 0.97 1.95 -8.47
CA TRP A 22 -0.37 1.61 -8.03
C TRP A 22 -0.84 0.37 -8.79
N LEU A 23 -1.25 -0.66 -8.05
CA LEU A 23 -1.87 -1.87 -8.60
C LEU A 23 -3.39 -1.73 -8.74
N VAL A 24 -3.97 -0.68 -8.16
CA VAL A 24 -5.40 -0.39 -8.22
C VAL A 24 -5.66 0.97 -8.84
N ALA A 25 -6.74 1.07 -9.60
CA ALA A 25 -7.22 2.32 -10.16
C ALA A 25 -8.25 2.98 -9.25
N GLU A 26 -8.34 4.31 -9.31
CA GLU A 26 -9.36 5.08 -8.59
C GLU A 26 -10.76 4.67 -9.06
N GLY A 27 -11.56 4.10 -8.15
CA GLY A 27 -12.91 3.61 -8.43
C GLY A 27 -13.01 2.13 -8.80
N GLU A 28 -11.89 1.39 -8.80
CA GLU A 28 -11.90 -0.06 -8.99
C GLU A 28 -12.31 -0.80 -7.70
N ALA A 29 -12.95 -1.96 -7.85
CA ALA A 29 -13.38 -2.76 -6.72
C ALA A 29 -12.19 -3.54 -6.16
N VAL A 30 -11.72 -3.14 -4.97
CA VAL A 30 -10.61 -3.79 -4.26
C VAL A 30 -11.14 -4.77 -3.21
N GLN A 31 -10.52 -5.93 -3.09
CA GLN A 31 -10.87 -6.93 -2.07
C GLN A 31 -9.96 -6.82 -0.85
N ALA A 32 -10.43 -7.26 0.32
CA ALA A 32 -9.56 -7.44 1.48
C ALA A 32 -8.38 -8.35 1.12
N ASP A 33 -7.19 -8.00 1.60
CA ASP A 33 -5.91 -8.68 1.31
C ASP A 33 -5.38 -8.52 -0.13
N GLN A 34 -6.04 -7.71 -0.98
CA GLN A 34 -5.55 -7.44 -2.34
C GLN A 34 -4.47 -6.34 -2.34
N PRO A 35 -3.33 -6.51 -3.02
CA PRO A 35 -2.28 -5.50 -3.10
C PRO A 35 -2.78 -4.25 -3.84
N LEU A 36 -2.76 -3.10 -3.16
CA LEU A 36 -3.19 -1.80 -3.68
C LEU A 36 -2.04 -1.03 -4.30
N VAL A 37 -0.93 -0.97 -3.59
CA VAL A 37 0.23 -0.16 -3.96
C VAL A 37 1.52 -0.87 -3.58
N GLU A 38 2.52 -0.72 -4.43
CA GLU A 38 3.86 -1.25 -4.21
C GLU A 38 4.79 -0.11 -3.81
N VAL A 39 5.38 -0.23 -2.63
CA VAL A 39 6.28 0.77 -2.07
C VAL A 39 7.67 0.15 -1.96
N MET A 40 8.65 0.79 -2.59
CA MET A 40 10.05 0.40 -2.47
C MET A 40 10.73 1.25 -1.41
N THR A 41 11.40 0.58 -0.49
CA THR A 41 12.20 1.19 0.57
C THR A 41 13.67 0.91 0.29
N ASP A 42 14.58 1.57 0.99
CA ASP A 42 16.04 1.47 0.81
C ASP A 42 16.58 0.02 0.78
N LYS A 43 15.88 -0.92 1.45
CA LYS A 43 16.33 -2.31 1.58
C LYS A 43 15.35 -3.37 1.07
N VAL A 44 14.05 -3.06 0.98
CA VAL A 44 13.01 -4.06 0.68
C VAL A 44 11.83 -3.41 -0.05
N THR A 45 11.24 -4.13 -0.99
CA THR A 45 9.95 -3.77 -1.58
C THR A 45 8.82 -4.36 -0.74
N VAL A 46 7.87 -3.53 -0.36
CA VAL A 46 6.71 -3.91 0.46
C VAL A 46 5.44 -3.60 -0.30
N GLU A 47 4.51 -4.53 -0.27
CA GLU A 47 3.20 -4.40 -0.90
C GLU A 47 2.18 -4.02 0.17
N LEU A 48 1.37 -3.00 -0.09
CA LEU A 48 0.29 -2.62 0.82
C LEU A 48 -1.00 -3.36 0.42
N PRO A 49 -1.46 -4.36 1.20
CA PRO A 49 -2.74 -4.98 0.96
C PRO A 49 -3.88 -4.05 1.37
N SER A 50 -5.04 -4.22 0.76
CA SER A 50 -6.26 -3.52 1.14
C SER A 50 -6.72 -4.00 2.51
N PRO A 51 -6.84 -3.11 3.52
CA PRO A 51 -7.44 -3.46 4.80
C PRO A 51 -8.97 -3.55 4.73
N TYR A 52 -9.55 -3.34 3.54
CA TYR A 52 -10.97 -3.23 3.33
C TYR A 52 -11.42 -4.05 2.11
N ALA A 53 -12.57 -4.71 2.25
CA ALA A 53 -13.38 -5.21 1.14
C ALA A 53 -14.51 -4.22 0.79
#